data_AF-A0A2M8NA52-F1
#
_entry.id   AF-A0A2M8NA52-F1
#
_cell.length_a   1.000
_cell.length_b   1.000
_cell.length_c   1.000
_cell.angle_alpha   90.00
_cell.angle_beta   90.00
_cell.angle_gamma   90.00
#
_symmetry.space_group_name_H-M   'P 1'
#
loop_
_entity.id
_entity.type
_entity.pdbx_description
1 polymer ?
#
loop_
_entity_poly.entity_id
_entity_poly.type
_entity_poly.pdbx_seq_one_letter_code
_entity_poly.pdbx_strand_id
1 'polypeptide(L)'
;MNGVLVGSVGNGDGVKVSVLRGAAPGESIGSLADLKHPAAASIINNAGKKFLINLLLAKQALIDYTESCATRLCLRINHMIENIKWLGHGSFVIEGPPIIYIDPWRVVKQVFHPDVILISHEHYDHFSVADISKIRGPETRIISNETIAAQLDGVTVLRPWQSITVERASIKAVPAYSLNSLQHPKEAGGLGFVISLNLYDIYYAGDTQIIPEMERIQPDIAILPIDGNGTLTVEQAAQVVRKMRPRWVIPSNWGTTTEGASSMDAKTLQELVRDYAKVIIPEQTR
;
A
#
# COMPACT_ATOMS: atom_id res chain seq x y z
N MET A 1 -9.62 -25.68 33.19
CA MET A 1 -10.05 -25.54 34.60
C MET A 1 -11.15 -24.49 34.64
N ASN A 2 -12.30 -24.84 35.24
CA ASN A 2 -13.35 -23.99 35.88
C ASN A 2 -13.82 -22.73 35.12
N GLY A 3 -15.10 -22.45 34.85
CA GLY A 3 -16.38 -22.95 35.35
C GLY A 3 -17.37 -21.76 35.25
N VAL A 4 -18.56 -21.94 34.69
CA VAL A 4 -19.53 -20.83 34.54
C VAL A 4 -20.30 -20.65 35.85
N LEU A 5 -20.15 -19.49 36.48
CA LEU A 5 -20.96 -19.05 37.62
C LEU A 5 -22.32 -18.57 37.10
N VAL A 6 -23.40 -19.22 37.53
CA VAL A 6 -24.76 -18.72 37.32
C VAL A 6 -25.37 -18.47 38.69
N GLY A 7 -25.52 -17.20 39.05
CA GLY A 7 -26.30 -16.78 40.21
C GLY A 7 -27.74 -16.55 39.79
N SER A 8 -28.71 -17.11 40.53
CA SER A 8 -30.11 -16.69 40.43
C SER A 8 -30.47 -15.78 41.60
N VAL A 9 -31.11 -14.65 41.32
CA VAL A 9 -31.64 -13.74 42.34
C VAL A 9 -32.95 -14.31 42.87
N GLY A 10 -32.97 -14.67 44.16
CA GLY A 10 -34.17 -14.94 44.93
C GLY A 10 -34.42 -13.80 45.91
N ASN A 11 -35.66 -13.32 45.99
CA ASN A 11 -36.08 -12.35 47.00
C ASN A 11 -36.02 -13.00 48.39
N GLY A 12 -35.22 -12.43 49.29
CA GLY A 12 -35.23 -12.72 50.73
C GLY A 12 -34.30 -13.86 51.18
N ASP A 13 -33.28 -13.47 51.93
CA ASP A 13 -32.47 -14.25 52.88
C ASP A 13 -31.71 -15.50 52.40
N GLY A 14 -30.42 -15.28 52.07
CA GLY A 14 -29.36 -16.29 52.13
C GLY A 14 -28.93 -16.90 50.79
N VAL A 15 -27.80 -16.45 50.24
CA VAL A 15 -27.20 -17.02 49.04
C VAL A 15 -26.50 -18.35 49.38
N LYS A 16 -27.05 -19.49 48.92
CA LYS A 16 -26.31 -20.77 48.87
C LYS A 16 -25.67 -20.93 47.48
N VAL A 17 -24.33 -20.99 47.47
CA VAL A 17 -23.54 -21.28 46.28
C VAL A 17 -23.17 -22.77 46.29
N SER A 18 -23.55 -23.50 45.25
CA SER A 18 -23.09 -24.88 45.02
C SER A 18 -22.42 -24.99 43.65
N VAL A 19 -21.17 -25.47 43.65
CA VAL A 19 -20.33 -25.60 42.46
C VAL A 19 -20.57 -26.97 41.83
N LEU A 20 -21.09 -27.01 40.60
CA LEU A 20 -21.11 -28.24 39.80
C LEU A 20 -19.84 -28.30 38.94
N ARG A 21 -19.03 -29.35 39.14
CA ARG A 21 -17.89 -29.68 38.28
C ARG A 21 -18.40 -30.38 37.01
N GLY A 22 -17.98 -29.89 35.84
CA GLY A 22 -18.35 -30.47 34.54
C GLY A 22 -17.77 -31.87 34.35
N ALA A 23 -18.60 -32.81 33.87
CA ALA A 23 -18.17 -34.13 33.45
C ALA A 23 -17.48 -34.07 32.08
N ALA A 24 -16.51 -34.97 31.85
CA ALA A 24 -15.77 -35.09 30.61
C ALA A 24 -16.62 -35.74 29.48
N PRO A 25 -16.26 -35.55 28.19
CA PRO A 25 -17.05 -36.05 27.08
C PRO A 25 -16.94 -37.58 26.99
N GLY A 26 -18.03 -38.30 27.27
CA GLY A 26 -18.11 -39.75 27.05
C GLY A 26 -18.88 -40.57 28.09
N GLU A 27 -19.29 -39.99 29.23
CA GLU A 27 -20.09 -40.73 30.21
C GLU A 27 -21.60 -40.60 29.94
N SER A 28 -22.29 -41.73 29.85
CA SER A 28 -23.74 -41.79 29.77
C SER A 28 -24.36 -41.30 31.07
N ILE A 29 -25.08 -40.18 31.02
CA ILE A 29 -25.87 -39.71 32.15
C ILE A 29 -26.99 -40.72 32.41
N GLY A 30 -26.89 -41.40 33.55
CA GLY A 30 -27.92 -42.28 34.07
C GLY A 30 -29.27 -41.57 34.18
N SER A 31 -30.31 -42.31 33.81
CA SER A 31 -31.73 -41.96 33.91
C SER A 31 -32.07 -41.11 35.14
N LEU A 32 -32.50 -39.87 34.89
CA LEU A 32 -33.33 -39.07 35.79
C LEU A 32 -34.79 -39.11 35.29
N ALA A 33 -35.30 -40.33 35.09
CA ALA A 33 -36.70 -40.59 35.29
C ALA A 33 -36.97 -40.51 36.80
N ASP A 34 -37.31 -39.32 37.31
CA ASP A 34 -38.16 -39.12 38.49
C ASP A 34 -38.25 -37.63 38.83
N LEU A 35 -38.96 -36.87 38.01
CA LEU A 35 -39.54 -35.57 38.39
C LEU A 35 -40.84 -35.40 37.58
N LYS A 36 -41.89 -36.09 38.01
CA LYS A 36 -43.26 -35.91 37.51
C LYS A 36 -43.80 -34.56 38.00
N HIS A 37 -43.49 -33.48 37.29
CA HIS A 37 -44.34 -32.28 37.33
C HIS A 37 -44.34 -31.56 35.96
N PRO A 38 -45.50 -31.42 35.28
CA PRO A 38 -45.58 -30.94 33.90
C PRO A 38 -45.15 -29.47 33.68
N ALA A 39 -44.80 -28.74 34.74
CA ALA A 39 -44.30 -27.36 34.67
C ALA A 39 -42.77 -27.25 34.56
N ALA A 40 -42.00 -28.23 35.04
CA ALA A 40 -40.53 -28.17 34.99
C ALA A 40 -39.99 -28.50 33.59
N ALA A 41 -40.66 -29.40 32.85
CA ALA A 41 -40.27 -29.78 31.50
C ALA A 41 -40.47 -28.65 30.46
N SER A 42 -41.45 -27.75 30.66
CA SER A 42 -41.68 -26.62 29.74
C SER A 42 -40.71 -25.45 29.96
N ILE A 43 -40.28 -25.21 31.20
CA ILE A 43 -39.33 -24.15 31.56
C ILE A 43 -37.91 -24.52 31.11
N ILE A 44 -37.49 -25.78 31.27
CA ILE A 44 -36.18 -26.27 30.79
C ILE A 44 -36.13 -26.25 29.25
N ASN A 45 -37.22 -26.62 28.57
CA ASN A 45 -37.30 -26.53 27.11
C ASN A 45 -37.22 -25.10 26.58
N ASN A 46 -37.87 -24.13 27.25
CA ASN A 46 -37.82 -22.73 26.85
C ASN A 46 -36.47 -22.07 27.17
N ALA A 47 -35.88 -22.33 28.34
CA ALA A 47 -34.57 -21.80 28.69
C ALA A 47 -33.45 -22.38 27.81
N GLY A 48 -33.50 -23.69 27.53
CA GLY A 48 -32.58 -24.36 26.61
C GLY A 48 -32.69 -23.84 25.17
N LYS A 49 -33.92 -23.65 24.65
CA LYS A 49 -34.14 -23.01 23.34
C LYS A 49 -33.61 -21.59 23.30
N LYS A 50 -33.86 -20.79 24.35
CA LYS A 50 -33.41 -19.39 24.42
C LYS A 50 -31.87 -19.30 24.49
N PHE A 51 -31.23 -20.22 25.18
CA PHE A 51 -29.76 -20.34 25.21
C PHE A 51 -29.19 -20.75 23.84
N LEU A 52 -29.80 -21.74 23.17
CA LEU A 52 -29.39 -22.16 21.83
C LEU A 52 -29.55 -21.04 20.80
N ILE A 53 -30.67 -20.30 20.87
CA ILE A 53 -30.93 -19.14 19.99
C ILE A 53 -29.88 -18.05 20.24
N ASN A 54 -29.58 -17.72 21.50
CA ASN A 54 -28.55 -16.73 21.81
C ASN A 54 -27.15 -17.18 21.36
N LEU A 55 -26.83 -18.47 21.45
CA LEU A 55 -25.55 -19.01 20.97
C LEU A 55 -25.47 -18.98 19.43
N LEU A 56 -26.57 -19.30 18.74
CA LEU A 56 -26.67 -19.20 17.28
C LEU A 56 -26.56 -17.74 16.82
N LEU A 57 -27.22 -16.80 17.50
CA LEU A 57 -27.13 -15.37 17.22
C LEU A 57 -25.72 -14.83 17.49
N ALA A 58 -25.05 -15.27 18.56
CA ALA A 58 -23.67 -14.88 18.84
C ALA A 58 -22.71 -15.45 17.79
N LYS A 59 -22.93 -16.70 17.34
CA LYS A 59 -22.15 -17.32 16.26
C LYS A 59 -22.39 -16.62 14.93
N GLN A 60 -23.64 -16.25 14.62
CA GLN A 60 -23.97 -15.47 13.43
C GLN A 60 -23.34 -14.08 13.50
N ALA A 61 -23.41 -13.38 14.63
CA ALA A 61 -22.76 -12.09 14.81
C ALA A 61 -21.22 -12.17 14.69
N LEU A 62 -20.60 -13.26 15.15
CA LEU A 62 -19.18 -13.53 14.92
C LEU A 62 -18.88 -13.78 13.44
N ILE A 63 -19.71 -14.58 12.75
CA ILE A 63 -19.59 -14.82 11.31
C ILE A 63 -19.74 -13.50 10.55
N ASP A 64 -20.79 -12.72 10.82
CA ASP A 64 -21.05 -11.41 10.23
C ASP A 64 -19.92 -10.42 10.53
N TYR A 65 -19.31 -10.46 11.73
CA TYR A 65 -18.16 -9.64 12.07
C TYR A 65 -16.90 -10.08 11.31
N THR A 66 -16.66 -11.38 11.16
CA THR A 66 -15.53 -11.91 10.38
C THR A 66 -15.70 -11.68 8.89
N GLU A 67 -16.90 -11.84 8.33
CA GLU A 67 -17.22 -11.52 6.95
C GLU A 67 -17.14 -10.02 6.73
N SER A 68 -17.66 -9.19 7.63
CA SER A 68 -17.53 -7.74 7.54
C SER A 68 -16.08 -7.27 7.68
N CYS A 69 -15.25 -7.95 8.47
CA CYS A 69 -13.83 -7.66 8.58
C CYS A 69 -13.09 -8.11 7.31
N ALA A 70 -13.37 -9.29 6.78
CA ALA A 70 -12.79 -9.81 5.55
C ALA A 70 -13.23 -9.00 4.33
N THR A 71 -14.48 -8.58 4.24
CA THR A 71 -15.00 -7.69 3.19
C THR A 71 -14.48 -6.27 3.37
N ARG A 72 -14.35 -5.73 4.59
CA ARG A 72 -13.68 -4.43 4.81
C ARG A 72 -12.19 -4.49 4.55
N LEU A 73 -11.54 -5.65 4.73
CA LEU A 73 -10.15 -5.90 4.38
C LEU A 73 -10.00 -6.07 2.86
N CYS A 74 -10.88 -6.83 2.20
CA CYS A 74 -10.93 -7.01 0.73
C CYS A 74 -11.26 -5.71 0.00
N LEU A 75 -12.23 -4.91 0.48
CA LEU A 75 -12.55 -3.59 -0.05
C LEU A 75 -11.45 -2.55 0.27
N ARG A 76 -10.55 -2.83 1.24
CA ARG A 76 -9.35 -2.02 1.50
C ARG A 76 -8.13 -2.44 0.70
N ILE A 77 -8.14 -3.63 0.10
CA ILE A 77 -7.23 -3.96 -1.01
C ILE A 77 -7.82 -3.27 -2.27
N ASN A 78 -8.02 -1.95 -2.19
CA ASN A 78 -7.91 -1.12 -3.38
C ASN A 78 -6.53 -1.43 -3.91
N HIS A 79 -6.50 -2.00 -5.10
CA HIS A 79 -5.26 -2.47 -5.71
C HIS A 79 -4.30 -1.28 -5.72
N MET A 80 -3.15 -1.31 -5.03
CA MET A 80 -2.29 -0.11 -4.87
C MET A 80 -1.96 0.57 -6.20
N ILE A 81 -1.93 -0.20 -7.28
CA ILE A 81 -1.84 0.28 -8.67
C ILE A 81 -2.91 1.31 -9.02
N GLU A 82 -4.17 1.13 -8.59
CA GLU A 82 -5.26 2.06 -8.86
C GLU A 82 -5.05 3.41 -8.17
N ASN A 83 -4.30 3.45 -7.07
CA ASN A 83 -3.94 4.68 -6.37
C ASN A 83 -2.72 5.37 -6.99
N ILE A 84 -2.00 4.73 -7.92
CA ILE A 84 -0.89 5.35 -8.64
C ILE A 84 -1.44 6.01 -9.90
N LYS A 85 -1.51 7.34 -9.90
CA LYS A 85 -1.95 8.15 -11.03
C LYS A 85 -0.76 8.73 -11.75
N TRP A 86 -0.74 8.60 -13.07
CA TRP A 86 0.25 9.24 -13.92
C TRP A 86 -0.26 10.61 -14.37
N LEU A 87 0.57 11.63 -14.19
CA LEU A 87 0.30 13.01 -14.61
C LEU A 87 0.96 13.35 -15.96
N GLY A 88 1.88 12.50 -16.43
CA GLY A 88 2.67 12.70 -17.66
C GLY A 88 4.17 12.62 -17.39
N HIS A 89 4.96 12.18 -18.37
CA HIS A 89 6.42 12.05 -18.24
C HIS A 89 6.83 11.21 -17.02
N GLY A 90 7.69 11.73 -16.14
CA GLY A 90 8.06 11.14 -14.84
C GLY A 90 7.16 11.53 -13.67
N SER A 91 6.08 12.28 -13.90
CA SER A 91 5.22 12.84 -12.85
C SER A 91 4.11 11.87 -12.43
N PHE A 92 4.04 11.57 -11.13
CA PHE A 92 3.06 10.64 -10.55
C PHE A 92 2.46 11.16 -9.24
N VAL A 93 1.27 10.66 -8.92
CA VAL A 93 0.63 10.79 -7.60
C VAL A 93 0.34 9.41 -7.06
N ILE A 94 0.70 9.16 -5.81
CA ILE A 94 0.24 8.01 -5.04
C ILE A 94 -0.84 8.52 -4.08
N GLU A 95 -2.09 8.16 -4.38
CA GLU A 95 -3.27 8.53 -3.59
C GLU A 95 -3.39 7.71 -2.30
N GLY A 96 -4.03 8.32 -1.30
CA GLY A 96 -4.22 7.77 0.04
C GLY A 96 -3.50 8.62 1.09
N PRO A 97 -3.62 8.33 2.39
CA PRO A 97 -2.75 8.95 3.39
C PRO A 97 -1.40 8.19 3.44
N PRO A 98 -0.23 8.84 3.46
CA PRO A 98 -0.03 10.21 2.98
C PRO A 98 -0.19 10.28 1.45
N ILE A 99 -0.60 11.44 0.94
CA ILE A 99 -0.65 11.75 -0.50
C ILE A 99 0.76 12.12 -0.93
N ILE A 100 1.33 11.35 -1.87
CA ILE A 100 2.71 11.52 -2.32
C ILE A 100 2.70 11.95 -3.79
N TYR A 101 3.26 13.12 -4.07
CA TYR A 101 3.58 13.54 -5.43
C TYR A 101 5.04 13.23 -5.72
N ILE A 102 5.32 12.73 -6.91
CA ILE A 102 6.67 12.43 -7.40
C ILE A 102 6.88 13.29 -8.65
N ASP A 103 7.96 14.08 -8.65
CA ASP A 103 8.41 14.90 -9.77
C ASP A 103 7.27 15.72 -10.44
N PRO A 104 6.55 16.56 -9.66
CA PRO A 104 5.38 17.28 -10.17
C PRO A 104 5.78 18.26 -11.28
N TRP A 105 5.38 17.94 -12.50
CA TRP A 105 5.57 18.78 -13.69
C TRP A 105 4.28 18.88 -14.53
N ARG A 106 3.97 20.10 -14.99
CA ARG A 106 2.77 20.42 -15.81
C ARG A 106 1.46 19.95 -15.16
N VAL A 107 1.34 20.12 -13.84
CA VAL A 107 0.18 19.68 -13.07
C VAL A 107 -1.01 20.58 -13.41
N VAL A 108 -1.94 20.11 -14.23
CA VAL A 108 -3.10 20.90 -14.68
C VAL A 108 -4.09 21.13 -13.54
N LYS A 109 -4.45 20.06 -12.83
CA LYS A 109 -5.49 20.06 -11.80
C LYS A 109 -4.92 19.60 -10.46
N GLN A 110 -5.16 20.39 -9.42
CA GLN A 110 -4.87 20.00 -8.04
C GLN A 110 -6.13 19.38 -7.45
N VAL A 111 -6.04 18.14 -6.97
CA VAL A 111 -7.16 17.49 -6.28
C VAL A 111 -7.06 17.71 -4.77
N PHE A 112 -5.85 17.58 -4.21
CA PHE A 112 -5.54 17.80 -2.79
C PHE A 112 -4.12 18.34 -2.61
N HIS A 113 -3.82 18.94 -1.46
CA HIS A 113 -2.44 19.26 -1.09
C HIS A 113 -1.68 17.94 -0.79
N PRO A 114 -0.45 17.78 -1.28
CA PRO A 114 0.37 16.62 -0.95
C PRO A 114 0.86 16.70 0.50
N ASP A 115 0.92 15.56 1.17
CA ASP A 115 1.64 15.43 2.43
C ASP A 115 3.16 15.37 2.16
N VAL A 116 3.54 14.75 1.03
CA VAL A 116 4.93 14.63 0.59
C VAL A 116 5.07 14.96 -0.88
N ILE A 117 6.09 15.75 -1.23
CA ILE A 117 6.60 15.90 -2.59
C ILE A 117 8.00 15.28 -2.63
N LEU A 118 8.18 14.29 -3.49
CA LEU A 118 9.45 13.68 -3.82
C LEU A 118 9.98 14.29 -5.11
N ILE A 119 11.24 14.73 -5.09
CA ILE A 119 11.92 15.28 -6.27
C ILE A 119 13.19 14.47 -6.50
N SER A 120 13.30 13.84 -7.66
CA SER A 120 14.41 12.96 -8.03
C SER A 120 15.70 13.72 -8.34
N HIS A 121 15.61 14.79 -9.14
CA HIS A 121 16.75 15.59 -9.60
C HIS A 121 16.29 16.96 -10.15
N GLU A 122 17.25 17.81 -10.54
CA GLU A 122 17.09 19.23 -10.83
C GLU A 122 16.61 19.59 -12.24
N HIS A 123 16.39 18.62 -13.14
CA HIS A 123 15.89 18.94 -14.48
C HIS A 123 14.45 19.47 -14.42
N TYR A 124 14.13 20.40 -15.30
CA TYR A 124 12.88 21.18 -15.24
C TYR A 124 11.61 20.33 -15.37
N ASP A 125 11.69 19.24 -16.13
CA ASP A 125 10.64 18.23 -16.33
C ASP A 125 10.41 17.30 -15.12
N HIS A 126 11.22 17.45 -14.06
CA HIS A 126 11.08 16.78 -12.77
C HIS A 126 11.03 17.76 -11.58
N PHE A 127 11.64 18.94 -11.72
CA PHE A 127 11.73 19.99 -10.71
C PHE A 127 11.14 21.31 -11.22
N SER A 128 9.80 21.39 -11.20
CA SER A 128 9.08 22.63 -11.51
C SER A 128 8.71 23.39 -10.24
N VAL A 129 9.49 24.43 -9.91
CA VAL A 129 9.18 25.32 -8.77
C VAL A 129 7.77 25.90 -8.85
N ALA A 130 7.27 26.16 -10.08
CA ALA A 130 5.92 26.65 -10.30
C ALA A 130 4.85 25.62 -9.91
N ASP A 131 5.00 24.37 -10.34
CA ASP A 131 4.06 23.29 -10.00
C ASP A 131 4.14 22.95 -8.50
N ILE A 132 5.35 22.88 -7.93
CA ILE A 132 5.57 22.70 -6.50
C ILE A 132 4.87 23.79 -5.70
N SER A 133 5.06 25.06 -6.07
CA SER A 133 4.43 26.20 -5.39
C SER A 133 2.91 26.19 -5.53
N LYS A 134 2.40 25.72 -6.67
CA LYS A 134 0.96 25.58 -6.93
C LYS A 134 0.31 24.55 -6.03
N ILE A 135 0.97 23.41 -5.79
CA ILE A 135 0.34 22.28 -5.06
C ILE A 135 0.67 22.23 -3.57
N ARG A 136 1.83 22.72 -3.13
CA ARG A 136 2.25 22.58 -1.73
C ARG A 136 1.30 23.31 -0.77
N GLY A 137 0.95 22.64 0.32
CA GLY A 137 0.28 23.20 1.49
C GLY A 137 1.29 23.56 2.59
N PRO A 138 0.82 24.13 3.71
CA PRO A 138 1.69 24.51 4.84
C PRO A 138 2.40 23.32 5.49
N GLU A 139 1.78 22.14 5.49
CA GLU A 139 2.33 20.91 6.08
C GLU A 139 3.05 20.01 5.07
N THR A 140 3.11 20.42 3.79
CA THR A 140 3.74 19.62 2.74
C THR A 140 5.24 19.50 3.00
N ARG A 141 5.73 18.26 3.07
CA ARG A 141 7.15 17.97 3.19
C ARG A 141 7.76 17.75 1.82
N ILE A 142 8.81 18.50 1.49
CA ILE A 142 9.59 18.29 0.27
C ILE A 142 10.81 17.46 0.63
N ILE A 143 11.04 16.37 -0.11
CA ILE A 143 12.14 15.43 0.15
C ILE A 143 12.91 15.22 -1.15
N SER A 144 14.21 15.48 -1.11
CA SER A 144 15.07 15.43 -2.31
C SER A 144 16.55 15.35 -1.94
N ASN A 145 17.44 15.75 -2.86
CA ASN A 145 18.89 15.77 -2.71
C ASN A 145 19.43 17.16 -2.33
N GLU A 146 20.76 17.26 -2.17
CA GLU A 146 21.46 18.49 -1.83
C GLU A 146 21.34 19.58 -2.93
N THR A 147 21.32 19.17 -4.20
CA THR A 147 21.19 20.06 -5.36
C THR A 147 19.86 20.82 -5.39
N ILE A 148 18.76 20.15 -5.05
CA ILE A 148 17.45 20.77 -4.93
C ILE A 148 17.37 21.66 -3.69
N ALA A 149 17.94 21.24 -2.57
CA ALA A 149 17.96 22.05 -1.34
C ALA A 149 18.74 23.36 -1.49
N ALA A 150 19.68 23.44 -2.44
CA ALA A 150 20.38 24.68 -2.79
C ALA A 150 19.50 25.67 -3.58
N GLN A 151 18.39 25.21 -4.16
CA GLN A 151 17.50 25.99 -5.04
C GLN A 151 16.11 26.24 -4.44
N LEU A 152 15.70 25.44 -3.45
CA LEU A 152 14.40 25.53 -2.81
C LEU A 152 14.50 25.36 -1.29
N ASP A 153 13.95 26.33 -0.56
CA ASP A 153 13.89 26.28 0.90
C ASP A 153 12.96 25.19 1.43
N GLY A 154 13.28 24.65 2.62
CA GLY A 154 12.43 23.69 3.33
C GLY A 154 12.55 22.25 2.83
N VAL A 155 13.54 21.95 1.99
CA VAL A 155 13.80 20.60 1.47
C VAL A 155 14.46 19.74 2.56
N THR A 156 13.88 18.58 2.83
CA THR A 156 14.53 17.50 3.59
C THR A 156 15.47 16.75 2.65
N VAL A 157 16.77 16.85 2.91
CA VAL A 157 17.79 16.15 2.11
C VAL A 157 17.90 14.69 2.52
N LEU A 158 17.86 13.80 1.54
CA LEU A 158 18.26 12.40 1.65
C LEU A 158 19.45 12.11 0.73
N ARG A 159 20.40 11.33 1.25
CA ARG A 159 21.45 10.68 0.48
C ARG A 159 21.01 9.27 0.08
N PRO A 160 21.61 8.67 -0.96
CA PRO A 160 21.30 7.30 -1.31
C PRO A 160 21.36 6.34 -0.12
N TRP A 161 20.36 5.46 -0.04
CA TRP A 161 20.10 4.49 1.02
C TRP A 161 19.63 5.05 2.37
N GLN A 162 19.51 6.37 2.51
CA GLN A 162 18.80 6.94 3.66
C GLN A 162 17.30 6.76 3.48
N SER A 163 16.60 6.69 4.61
CA SER A 163 15.16 6.52 4.64
C SER A 163 14.54 7.46 5.66
N ILE A 164 13.32 7.87 5.37
CA ILE A 164 12.49 8.68 6.24
C ILE A 164 11.09 8.10 6.27
N THR A 165 10.44 8.19 7.43
CA THR A 165 9.04 7.82 7.55
C THR A 165 8.21 9.09 7.63
N VAL A 166 7.21 9.20 6.75
CA VAL A 166 6.19 10.25 6.81
C VAL A 166 4.85 9.55 6.98
N GLU A 167 4.19 9.82 8.10
CA GLU A 167 3.01 9.07 8.54
C GLU A 167 3.24 7.55 8.51
N ARG A 168 2.57 6.85 7.60
CA ARG A 168 2.66 5.39 7.40
C ARG A 168 3.45 4.99 6.15
N ALA A 169 4.02 5.95 5.41
CA ALA A 169 4.90 5.68 4.27
C ALA A 169 6.36 5.67 4.73
N SER A 170 7.09 4.60 4.40
CA SER A 170 8.55 4.59 4.50
C SER A 170 9.13 4.91 3.14
N ILE A 171 9.95 5.95 3.06
CA ILE A 171 10.50 6.47 1.81
C ILE A 171 12.01 6.35 1.90
N LYS A 172 12.59 5.55 1.01
CA LYS A 172 14.04 5.32 0.91
C LYS A 172 14.55 5.92 -0.39
N ALA A 173 15.51 6.83 -0.28
CA ALA A 173 16.24 7.32 -1.44
C ALA A 173 17.20 6.23 -1.95
N VAL A 174 17.27 6.05 -3.26
CA VAL A 174 18.23 5.15 -3.93
C VAL A 174 18.93 5.91 -5.06
N PRO A 175 20.13 5.52 -5.51
CA PRO A 175 20.79 6.24 -6.58
C PRO A 175 20.02 6.16 -7.91
N ALA A 176 20.05 7.24 -8.68
CA ALA A 176 19.60 7.29 -10.07
C ALA A 176 20.61 8.10 -10.88
N TYR A 177 21.23 7.47 -11.88
CA TYR A 177 22.23 8.14 -12.74
C TYR A 177 22.47 7.36 -14.04
N SER A 178 23.09 8.03 -15.00
CA SER A 178 23.54 7.47 -16.27
C SER A 178 25.02 7.12 -16.22
N LEU A 179 25.39 5.94 -16.69
CA LEU A 179 26.80 5.53 -16.79
C LEU A 179 27.48 6.11 -18.04
N ASN A 180 26.71 6.25 -19.12
CA ASN A 180 27.23 6.59 -20.45
C ASN A 180 26.59 7.86 -21.04
N SER A 181 26.01 8.72 -20.19
CA SER A 181 25.42 9.99 -20.60
C SER A 181 25.78 11.07 -19.58
N LEU A 182 26.00 12.29 -20.08
CA LEU A 182 26.23 13.45 -19.21
C LEU A 182 24.91 14.11 -18.76
N GLN A 183 23.75 13.58 -19.16
CA GLN A 183 22.46 14.12 -18.76
C GLN A 183 22.21 13.92 -17.27
N HIS A 184 22.53 12.75 -16.71
CA HIS A 184 22.35 12.47 -15.27
C HIS A 184 23.64 11.87 -14.68
N PRO A 185 24.71 12.67 -14.50
CA PRO A 185 25.98 12.18 -13.98
C PRO A 185 25.83 11.74 -12.51
N LYS A 186 26.62 10.75 -12.07
CA LYS A 186 26.53 10.21 -10.71
C LYS A 186 26.75 11.29 -9.63
N GLU A 187 27.58 12.27 -9.94
CA GLU A 187 27.97 13.37 -9.05
C GLU A 187 26.84 14.39 -8.84
N ALA A 188 25.85 14.46 -9.74
CA ALA A 188 24.66 15.32 -9.55
C ALA A 188 23.77 14.82 -8.40
N GLY A 189 23.96 13.58 -7.95
CA GLY A 189 23.25 13.03 -6.80
C GLY A 189 21.77 12.77 -7.07
N GLY A 190 21.41 12.43 -8.31
CA GLY A 190 20.06 12.04 -8.68
C GLY A 190 19.54 10.86 -7.85
N LEU A 191 18.24 10.89 -7.54
CA LEU A 191 17.58 9.92 -6.66
C LEU A 191 16.43 9.21 -7.36
N GLY A 192 16.36 7.89 -7.18
CA GLY A 192 15.12 7.15 -7.20
C GLY A 192 14.55 7.01 -5.78
N PHE A 193 13.36 6.45 -5.66
CA PHE A 193 12.71 6.22 -4.37
C PHE A 193 12.12 4.81 -4.28
N VAL A 194 12.34 4.13 -3.16
CA VAL A 194 11.55 2.97 -2.76
C VAL A 194 10.57 3.42 -1.67
N ILE A 195 9.29 3.32 -1.97
CA ILE A 195 8.18 3.80 -1.16
C ILE A 195 7.40 2.58 -0.67
N SER A 196 7.56 2.25 0.61
CA SER A 196 6.79 1.21 1.27
C SER A 196 5.49 1.79 1.81
N LEU A 197 4.35 1.41 1.23
CA LEU A 197 3.02 1.92 1.61
C LEU A 197 1.94 0.84 1.38
N ASN A 198 1.03 0.68 2.34
CA ASN A 198 -0.09 -0.26 2.27
C ASN A 198 0.31 -1.72 1.92
N LEU A 199 1.46 -2.19 2.44
CA LEU A 199 2.03 -3.52 2.18
C LEU A 199 2.62 -3.73 0.78
N TYR A 200 2.85 -2.65 0.03
CA TYR A 200 3.55 -2.70 -1.26
C TYR A 200 4.83 -1.88 -1.19
N ASP A 201 5.87 -2.40 -1.84
CA ASP A 201 7.09 -1.66 -2.14
C ASP A 201 7.01 -1.12 -3.58
N ILE A 202 6.97 0.20 -3.72
CA ILE A 202 6.92 0.92 -4.99
C ILE A 202 8.30 1.50 -5.27
N TYR A 203 8.96 1.04 -6.33
CA TYR A 203 10.23 1.61 -6.78
C TYR A 203 9.98 2.59 -7.92
N TYR A 204 10.21 3.87 -7.66
CA TYR A 204 10.37 4.89 -8.69
C TYR A 204 11.86 5.02 -9.02
N ALA A 205 12.24 4.70 -10.25
CA ALA A 205 13.65 4.66 -10.62
C ALA A 205 14.30 6.05 -10.75
N GLY A 206 13.51 7.10 -11.01
CA GLY A 206 14.03 8.36 -11.51
C GLY A 206 14.74 8.19 -12.85
N ASP A 207 15.46 9.21 -13.26
CA ASP A 207 16.19 9.20 -14.52
C ASP A 207 17.53 8.48 -14.35
N THR A 208 17.58 7.25 -14.86
CA THR A 208 18.73 6.36 -14.63
C THR A 208 18.93 5.42 -15.81
N GLN A 209 20.17 4.97 -15.99
CA GLN A 209 20.49 3.77 -16.76
C GLN A 209 20.54 2.54 -15.85
N ILE A 210 20.93 1.39 -16.39
CA ILE A 210 21.17 0.19 -15.58
C ILE A 210 22.39 0.43 -14.69
N ILE A 211 22.15 0.50 -13.39
CA ILE A 211 23.20 0.66 -12.36
C ILE A 211 23.25 -0.58 -11.47
N PRO A 212 24.43 -0.94 -10.91
CA PRO A 212 24.56 -2.13 -10.06
C PRO A 212 23.71 -2.05 -8.79
N GLU A 213 23.42 -0.86 -8.30
CA GLU A 213 22.59 -0.64 -7.11
C GLU A 213 21.15 -1.18 -7.25
N MET A 214 20.63 -1.32 -8.48
CA MET A 214 19.32 -1.92 -8.74
C MET A 214 19.22 -3.38 -8.28
N GLU A 215 20.33 -4.12 -8.19
CA GLU A 215 20.35 -5.51 -7.73
C GLU A 215 19.95 -5.65 -6.25
N ARG A 216 19.96 -4.55 -5.49
CA ARG A 216 19.59 -4.49 -4.08
C ARG A 216 18.13 -4.09 -3.87
N ILE A 217 17.37 -3.87 -4.93
CA ILE A 217 15.99 -3.38 -4.91
C ILE A 217 15.07 -4.50 -5.41
N GLN A 218 14.07 -4.87 -4.61
CA GLN A 218 13.07 -5.90 -4.93
C GLN A 218 11.68 -5.35 -4.62
N PRO A 219 11.06 -4.62 -5.57
CA PRO A 219 9.76 -3.99 -5.36
C PRO A 219 8.62 -4.88 -5.87
N ASP A 220 7.41 -4.65 -5.35
CA ASP A 220 6.19 -5.19 -5.95
C ASP A 220 5.86 -4.48 -7.26
N ILE A 221 6.09 -3.16 -7.29
CA ILE A 221 5.75 -2.26 -8.39
C ILE A 221 7.00 -1.48 -8.78
N ALA A 222 7.42 -1.59 -10.04
CA ALA A 222 8.53 -0.79 -10.58
C ALA A 222 8.01 0.26 -11.57
N ILE A 223 8.34 1.52 -11.34
CA ILE A 223 8.12 2.63 -12.26
C ILE A 223 9.47 2.95 -12.91
N LEU A 224 9.59 2.69 -14.21
CA LEU A 224 10.86 2.72 -14.94
C LEU A 224 10.78 3.71 -16.11
N PRO A 225 11.78 4.60 -16.28
CA PRO A 225 11.85 5.46 -17.47
C PRO A 225 12.12 4.61 -18.71
N ILE A 226 11.60 5.03 -19.86
CA ILE A 226 11.76 4.30 -21.14
C ILE A 226 12.15 5.20 -22.32
N ASP A 227 12.60 6.43 -22.09
CA ASP A 227 12.90 7.38 -23.18
C ASP A 227 14.18 7.07 -23.96
N GLY A 228 15.11 6.31 -23.38
CA GLY A 228 16.45 6.06 -23.95
C GLY A 228 17.33 7.31 -24.11
N ASN A 229 16.88 8.49 -23.71
CA ASN A 229 17.60 9.75 -23.80
C ASN A 229 18.33 10.06 -22.49
N GLY A 230 19.39 9.31 -22.23
CA GLY A 230 20.09 9.39 -20.93
C GLY A 230 19.47 8.50 -19.85
N THR A 231 18.26 7.98 -20.06
CA THR A 231 17.66 6.94 -19.20
C THR A 231 17.74 5.55 -19.86
N LEU A 232 16.91 4.59 -19.39
CA LEU A 232 16.81 3.25 -19.96
C LEU A 232 16.15 3.31 -21.34
N THR A 233 16.73 2.58 -22.32
CA THR A 233 15.95 2.17 -23.50
C THR A 233 14.87 1.16 -23.12
N VAL A 234 13.90 0.92 -24.00
CA VAL A 234 12.87 -0.11 -23.79
C VAL A 234 13.48 -1.50 -23.53
N GLU A 235 14.55 -1.87 -24.25
CA GLU A 235 15.25 -3.13 -24.08
C GLU A 235 15.99 -3.21 -22.74
N GLN A 236 16.60 -2.09 -22.32
CA GLN A 236 17.27 -1.99 -21.02
C GLN A 236 16.25 -2.07 -19.88
N ALA A 237 15.10 -1.40 -20.00
CA ALA A 237 13.99 -1.54 -19.06
C ALA A 237 13.50 -2.99 -19.00
N ALA A 238 13.36 -3.67 -20.14
CA ALA A 238 13.01 -5.09 -20.16
C ALA A 238 14.07 -5.97 -19.46
N GLN A 239 15.36 -5.65 -19.62
CA GLN A 239 16.44 -6.33 -18.88
C GLN A 239 16.32 -6.13 -17.37
N VAL A 240 16.03 -4.91 -16.92
CA VAL A 240 15.80 -4.60 -15.50
C VAL A 240 14.63 -5.44 -14.98
N VAL A 241 13.50 -5.46 -15.69
CA VAL A 241 12.31 -6.24 -15.28
C VAL A 241 12.60 -7.73 -15.21
N ARG A 242 13.34 -8.30 -16.16
CA ARG A 242 13.71 -9.73 -16.16
C ARG A 242 14.55 -10.12 -14.96
N LYS A 243 15.44 -9.23 -14.52
CA LYS A 243 16.31 -9.43 -13.34
C LYS A 243 15.55 -9.20 -12.03
N MET A 244 14.84 -8.09 -11.93
CA MET A 244 14.17 -7.62 -10.71
C MET A 244 12.87 -8.39 -10.41
N ARG A 245 12.19 -8.86 -11.46
CA ARG A 245 10.91 -9.60 -11.40
C ARG A 245 9.83 -8.94 -10.50
N PRO A 246 9.55 -7.63 -10.67
CA PRO A 246 8.43 -7.01 -9.97
C PRO A 246 7.11 -7.63 -10.44
N ARG A 247 6.08 -7.59 -9.60
CA ARG A 247 4.74 -8.09 -9.98
C ARG A 247 4.09 -7.16 -11.02
N TRP A 248 4.33 -5.85 -10.92
CA TRP A 248 3.87 -4.86 -11.89
C TRP A 248 4.97 -3.90 -12.33
N VAL A 249 4.84 -3.42 -13.56
CA VAL A 249 5.73 -2.41 -14.14
C VAL A 249 4.88 -1.28 -14.72
N ILE A 250 5.28 -0.04 -14.46
CA ILE A 250 4.68 1.17 -15.02
C ILE A 250 5.77 1.91 -15.80
N PRO A 251 5.67 2.05 -17.13
CA PRO A 251 6.64 2.84 -17.90
C PRO A 251 6.44 4.35 -17.63
N SER A 252 7.53 5.09 -17.44
CA SER A 252 7.58 6.54 -17.26
C SER A 252 8.44 7.25 -18.33
N ASN A 253 8.51 8.57 -18.27
CA ASN A 253 9.29 9.44 -19.16
C ASN A 253 8.87 9.35 -20.64
N TRP A 254 7.58 9.16 -20.91
CA TRP A 254 7.07 9.09 -22.29
C TRP A 254 5.84 9.98 -22.48
N GLY A 255 5.45 10.22 -23.73
CA GLY A 255 4.14 10.78 -24.07
C GLY A 255 3.94 12.29 -23.85
N THR A 256 5.00 13.08 -23.66
CA THR A 256 4.90 14.54 -23.41
C THR A 256 5.33 15.45 -24.56
N THR A 257 6.11 14.93 -25.50
CA THR A 257 6.63 15.63 -26.68
C THR A 257 6.50 14.75 -27.93
N THR A 258 6.62 15.35 -29.12
CA THR A 258 6.71 14.60 -30.40
C THR A 258 8.02 13.84 -30.55
N GLU A 259 9.02 14.16 -29.72
CA GLU A 259 10.33 13.54 -29.65
C GLU A 259 10.45 12.81 -28.29
N GLY A 260 11.01 11.60 -28.29
CA GLY A 260 11.10 10.73 -27.09
C GLY A 260 10.18 9.51 -27.16
N ALA A 261 10.09 8.75 -26.06
CA ALA A 261 9.28 7.54 -26.02
C ALA A 261 7.78 7.84 -26.12
N SER A 262 7.07 6.87 -26.68
CA SER A 262 5.66 6.92 -27.02
C SER A 262 4.87 5.78 -26.38
N SER A 263 3.55 5.80 -26.59
CA SER A 263 2.69 4.68 -26.18
C SER A 263 3.04 3.37 -26.92
N MET A 264 3.67 3.44 -28.10
CA MET A 264 4.13 2.26 -28.81
C MET A 264 5.31 1.61 -28.07
N ASP A 265 6.23 2.42 -27.55
CA ASP A 265 7.38 1.95 -26.77
C ASP A 265 6.95 1.28 -25.46
N ALA A 266 5.95 1.85 -24.79
CA ALA A 266 5.31 1.23 -23.61
C ALA A 266 4.66 -0.13 -23.94
N LYS A 267 4.05 -0.27 -25.13
CA LYS A 267 3.51 -1.56 -25.60
C LYS A 267 4.61 -2.55 -25.97
N THR A 268 5.69 -2.09 -26.59
CA THR A 268 6.88 -2.92 -26.85
C THR A 268 7.45 -3.45 -25.55
N LEU A 269 7.58 -2.62 -24.50
CA LEU A 269 7.99 -3.08 -23.18
C LEU A 269 7.06 -4.18 -22.66
N GLN A 270 5.73 -3.98 -22.75
CA GLN A 270 4.73 -4.97 -22.35
C GLN A 270 4.93 -6.31 -23.05
N GLU A 271 5.21 -6.33 -24.35
CA GLU A 271 5.48 -7.56 -25.08
C GLU A 271 6.78 -8.24 -24.63
N LEU A 272 7.85 -7.47 -24.42
CA LEU A 272 9.18 -7.98 -24.05
C LEU A 272 9.24 -8.60 -22.65
N VAL A 273 8.32 -8.22 -21.75
CA VAL A 273 8.30 -8.63 -20.35
C VAL A 273 7.06 -9.41 -19.93
N ARG A 274 6.18 -9.77 -20.86
CA ARG A 274 4.88 -10.43 -20.59
C ARG A 274 4.95 -11.68 -19.69
N ASP A 275 6.06 -12.42 -19.76
CA ASP A 275 6.28 -13.64 -18.99
C ASP A 275 6.92 -13.38 -17.61
N TYR A 276 7.24 -12.11 -17.29
CA TYR A 276 7.99 -11.71 -16.10
C TYR A 276 7.20 -10.77 -15.18
N ALA A 277 6.41 -9.85 -15.75
CA ALA A 277 5.65 -8.86 -14.99
C ALA A 277 4.41 -8.37 -15.75
N LYS A 278 3.37 -7.93 -15.02
CA LYS A 278 2.22 -7.26 -15.64
C LYS A 278 2.52 -5.78 -15.86
N VAL A 279 2.60 -5.36 -17.12
CA VAL A 279 2.77 -3.94 -17.46
C VAL A 279 1.43 -3.20 -17.37
N ILE A 280 1.41 -2.11 -16.62
CA ILE A 280 0.30 -1.16 -16.52
C ILE A 280 0.71 0.07 -17.34
N ILE A 281 0.12 0.24 -18.51
CA ILE A 281 0.34 1.43 -19.35
C ILE A 281 -0.62 2.51 -18.84
N PRO A 282 -0.12 3.57 -18.20
CA PRO A 282 -0.99 4.58 -17.62
C PRO A 282 -1.67 5.42 -18.71
N GLU A 283 -2.93 5.77 -18.47
CA GLU A 283 -3.60 6.84 -19.20
C GLU A 283 -3.33 8.16 -18.48
N GLN A 284 -3.05 9.23 -19.22
CA GLN A 284 -2.79 10.52 -18.59
C GLN A 284 -4.04 11.02 -17.88
N THR A 285 -3.93 11.22 -16.57
CA THR A 285 -5.03 11.76 -15.77
C THR A 285 -5.19 13.25 -16.13
N ARG A 286 -6.34 13.61 -16.71
CA ARG A 286 -6.68 15.00 -17.10
C ARG A 286 -7.30 15.80 -15.97
#